data_AF-A0A2M8TE38-F1
#
_entry.id   AF-A0A2M8TE38-F1
#
_cell.length_a   1.000
_cell.length_b   1.000
_cell.length_c   1.000
_cell.angle_alpha   90.00
_cell.angle_beta   90.00
_cell.angle_gamma   90.00
#
_symmetry.space_group_name_H-M   'P 1'
#
loop_
_entity.id
_entity.type
_entity.pdbx_description
1 polymer ?
#
loop_
_entity_poly.entity_id
_entity_poly.type
_entity_poly.pdbx_seq_one_letter_code
_entity_poly.pdbx_strand_id
1 'polypeptide(L)'
;MRVKCIENSNKLPNITVSKIYTVYEGEFITISKEKHYVMLKIEDDYGSVIPYDAGYFKIISDKNTNYVETKIAENKYKFTHKFISYDFFGSMLYDGVGTSLDDFSEAKKDIYKLEMSKEEMHEIIKGDNEDERDFILELAIEVRNDCFAEDVIRLCHKQLNEWKMDKSLETSFLYLSNFKNDCVNDFFIEYLSENEKGNEKLDKIVIDYFDN
;
A
#
# COMPACT_ATOMS: atom_id res chain seq x y z
N MET A 1 3.69 3.13 11.69
CA MET A 1 4.48 1.96 12.10
C MET A 1 4.30 0.78 11.15
N ARG A 2 5.40 0.11 10.83
CA ARG A 2 5.46 -1.14 10.05
C ARG A 2 6.19 -2.21 10.86
N VAL A 3 5.68 -3.45 10.80
CA VAL A 3 6.18 -4.56 11.60
C VAL A 3 6.37 -5.81 10.75
N LYS A 4 7.42 -6.59 11.02
CA LYS A 4 7.70 -7.87 10.34
C LYS A 4 7.27 -9.01 11.24
N CYS A 5 6.48 -9.93 10.71
CA CYS A 5 6.12 -11.16 11.42
C CYS A 5 7.37 -12.04 11.58
N ILE A 6 7.72 -12.37 12.84
CA ILE A 6 8.88 -13.19 13.19
C ILE A 6 8.48 -14.60 13.64
N GLU A 7 7.24 -14.74 14.10
CA GLU A 7 6.66 -15.99 14.56
C GLU A 7 5.17 -15.99 14.22
N ASN A 8 4.64 -17.15 13.84
CA ASN A 8 3.20 -17.36 13.76
C ASN A 8 2.84 -18.57 14.61
N SER A 9 1.82 -18.43 15.46
CA SER A 9 1.23 -19.58 16.14
C SER A 9 0.13 -20.18 15.26
N ASN A 10 0.01 -21.51 15.23
CA ASN A 10 -1.06 -22.22 14.48
C ASN A 10 -2.50 -21.81 14.89
N LYS A 11 -2.67 -20.91 15.87
CA LYS A 11 -3.97 -20.40 16.34
C LYS A 11 -4.48 -19.18 15.56
N LEU A 12 -3.61 -18.44 14.87
CA LEU A 12 -3.98 -17.26 14.08
C LEU A 12 -3.31 -17.33 12.68
N PRO A 13 -3.79 -18.21 11.79
CA PRO A 13 -3.06 -18.62 10.58
C PRO A 13 -2.96 -17.53 9.50
N ASN A 14 -3.55 -16.35 9.69
CA ASN A 14 -3.70 -15.34 8.67
C ASN A 14 -2.50 -14.37 8.54
N ILE A 15 -1.36 -14.72 9.16
CA ILE A 15 -0.11 -13.97 9.03
C ILE A 15 1.01 -14.89 8.56
N THR A 16 1.79 -14.41 7.59
CA THR A 16 2.92 -15.11 6.99
C THR A 16 4.21 -14.66 7.65
N VAL A 17 5.00 -15.63 8.12
CA VAL A 17 6.33 -15.37 8.69
C VAL A 17 7.20 -14.66 7.66
N SER A 18 7.97 -13.67 8.12
CA SER A 18 8.77 -12.75 7.31
C SER A 18 8.03 -11.73 6.45
N LYS A 19 6.69 -11.77 6.38
CA LYS A 19 5.92 -10.70 5.74
C LYS A 19 5.88 -9.45 6.63
N ILE A 20 5.79 -8.30 5.98
CA ILE A 20 5.72 -6.99 6.62
C ILE A 20 4.27 -6.51 6.59
N TYR A 21 3.82 -6.00 7.73
CA TYR A 21 2.45 -5.56 7.97
C TYR A 21 2.40 -4.10 8.39
N THR A 22 1.29 -3.46 8.05
CA THR A 22 0.96 -2.09 8.46
C THR A 22 0.15 -2.11 9.75
N VAL A 23 0.60 -1.37 10.76
CA VAL A 23 -0.11 -1.22 12.03
C VAL A 23 -1.00 0.02 11.97
N TYR A 24 -2.31 -0.18 12.12
CA TYR A 24 -3.29 0.90 12.11
C TYR A 24 -3.70 1.35 13.52
N GLU A 25 -3.68 0.40 14.46
CA GLU A 25 -4.00 0.61 15.86
C GLU A 25 -3.17 -0.36 16.71
N GLY A 26 -3.00 -0.07 17.99
CA GLY A 26 -2.50 -1.05 18.94
C GLY A 26 -2.58 -0.56 20.38
N GLU A 27 -1.98 -1.35 21.26
CA GLU A 27 -1.89 -1.05 22.68
C GLU A 27 -0.45 -1.21 23.15
N PHE A 28 -0.02 -0.32 24.05
CA PHE A 28 1.24 -0.45 24.75
C PHE A 28 1.09 -0.14 26.24
N ILE A 29 1.98 -0.72 27.03
CA ILE A 29 2.17 -0.41 28.44
C ILE A 29 3.45 0.41 28.57
N THR A 30 3.42 1.45 29.39
CA THR A 30 4.61 2.23 29.73
C THR A 30 5.24 1.70 31.01
N ILE A 31 6.45 1.14 30.92
CA ILE A 31 7.23 0.69 32.08
C ILE A 31 8.52 1.51 32.08
N SER A 32 8.82 2.23 33.16
CA SER A 32 10.04 3.04 33.27
C SER A 32 10.26 4.02 32.10
N LYS A 33 9.17 4.57 31.54
CA LYS A 33 9.13 5.46 30.35
C LYS A 33 9.41 4.78 29.00
N GLU A 34 9.56 3.46 28.97
CA GLU A 34 9.66 2.68 27.72
C GLU A 34 8.29 2.14 27.31
N LYS A 35 8.04 2.11 25.99
CA LYS A 35 6.82 1.56 25.41
C LYS A 35 6.98 0.05 25.18
N HIS A 36 6.15 -0.74 25.83
CA HIS A 36 6.04 -2.17 25.59
C HIS A 36 4.72 -2.45 24.87
N TYR A 37 4.80 -2.71 23.57
CA TYR A 37 3.64 -3.06 22.77
C TYR A 37 3.09 -4.41 23.21
N VAL A 38 1.76 -4.50 23.37
CA VAL A 38 1.05 -5.70 23.83
C VAL A 38 0.17 -6.25 22.72
N MET A 39 -0.47 -5.37 21.95
CA MET A 39 -1.35 -5.75 20.85
C MET A 39 -1.12 -4.81 19.67
N LEU A 40 -1.13 -5.36 18.46
CA LEU A 40 -1.07 -4.62 17.20
C LEU A 40 -2.24 -5.04 16.32
N LYS A 41 -3.01 -4.07 15.85
CA LYS A 41 -4.09 -4.24 14.88
C LYS A 41 -3.57 -3.93 13.49
N ILE A 42 -3.46 -4.97 12.68
CA ILE A 42 -2.88 -4.95 11.33
C ILE A 42 -3.92 -5.41 10.30
N GLU A 43 -3.70 -5.08 9.03
CA GLU A 43 -4.37 -5.73 7.90
C GLU A 43 -3.63 -7.04 7.59
N ASP A 44 -4.31 -8.18 7.76
CA ASP A 44 -3.75 -9.52 7.62
C ASP A 44 -3.64 -9.98 6.15
N ASP A 45 -3.21 -11.23 5.93
CA ASP A 45 -3.01 -11.78 4.57
C ASP A 45 -4.30 -11.88 3.75
N TYR A 46 -5.47 -11.75 4.38
CA TYR A 46 -6.78 -11.77 3.75
C TYR A 46 -7.45 -10.39 3.76
N GLY A 47 -6.71 -9.32 4.08
CA GLY A 47 -7.22 -7.95 4.13
C GLY A 47 -8.05 -7.63 5.37
N SER A 48 -8.11 -8.51 6.37
CA SER A 48 -8.87 -8.27 7.60
C SER A 48 -8.06 -7.45 8.60
N VAL A 49 -8.66 -6.38 9.12
CA VAL A 49 -7.99 -5.47 10.07
C VAL A 49 -8.26 -5.90 11.52
N ILE A 50 -7.48 -6.83 12.07
CA ILE A 50 -7.77 -7.47 13.37
C ILE A 50 -6.56 -7.42 14.34
N PRO A 51 -6.79 -7.54 15.67
CA PRO A 51 -5.72 -7.47 16.65
C PRO A 51 -4.91 -8.78 16.73
N TYR A 52 -3.60 -8.64 16.87
CA TYR A 52 -2.64 -9.72 17.12
C TYR A 52 -1.75 -9.39 18.31
N ASP A 53 -1.19 -10.42 18.95
CA ASP A 53 -0.19 -10.26 20.00
C ASP A 53 1.07 -9.59 19.40
N ALA A 54 1.55 -8.53 20.05
CA ALA A 54 2.73 -7.80 19.59
C ALA A 54 4.00 -8.67 19.58
N GLY A 55 4.06 -9.73 20.40
CA GLY A 55 5.18 -10.67 20.48
C GLY A 55 5.44 -11.44 19.19
N TYR A 56 4.47 -11.53 18.27
CA TYR A 56 4.66 -12.14 16.95
C TYR A 56 5.44 -11.27 15.97
N PHE A 57 5.72 -10.01 16.33
CA PHE A 57 6.25 -9.04 15.39
C PHE A 57 7.51 -8.35 15.90
N LYS A 58 8.35 -7.96 14.94
CA LYS A 58 9.46 -7.04 15.14
C LYS A 58 9.14 -5.72 14.45
N ILE A 59 9.29 -4.60 15.16
CA ILE A 59 9.18 -3.26 14.56
C ILE A 59 10.34 -3.06 13.58
N ILE A 60 10.01 -2.72 12.34
CA ILE A 60 11.00 -2.42 11.29
C ILE A 60 11.04 -0.93 10.94
N SER A 61 9.93 -0.22 11.14
CA SER A 61 9.85 1.23 10.96
C SER A 61 8.77 1.82 11.86
N ASP A 62 9.10 2.95 12.49
CA ASP A 62 8.21 3.69 13.40
C ASP A 62 8.47 5.20 13.25
N LYS A 63 8.36 5.68 12.01
CA LYS A 63 8.63 7.07 11.62
C LYS A 63 7.36 7.91 11.57
N ASN A 64 6.21 7.29 11.35
CA ASN A 64 4.94 7.97 11.21
C ASN A 64 4.42 8.42 12.59
N THR A 65 4.29 9.74 12.76
CA THR A 65 3.84 10.38 14.01
C THR A 65 2.33 10.66 14.05
N ASN A 66 1.59 10.28 13.01
CA ASN A 66 0.14 10.50 12.87
C ASN A 66 -0.70 9.46 13.65
N TYR A 67 -0.29 9.14 14.87
CA TYR A 67 -1.07 8.29 15.77
C TYR A 67 -1.58 9.11 16.95
N VAL A 68 -2.86 8.92 17.26
CA VAL A 68 -3.53 9.52 18.42
C VAL A 68 -3.42 8.53 19.57
N GLU A 69 -2.78 8.94 20.67
CA GLU A 69 -2.65 8.13 21.88
C GLU A 69 -3.76 8.48 22.88
N THR A 70 -4.47 7.46 23.36
CA THR A 70 -5.51 7.57 24.38
C THR A 70 -5.18 6.67 25.56
N LYS A 71 -5.18 7.23 26.77
CA LYS A 71 -4.98 6.45 28.00
C LYS A 71 -6.22 5.60 28.28
N ILE A 72 -6.04 4.29 28.40
CA ILE A 72 -7.14 3.34 28.64
C ILE A 72 -7.09 2.69 30.02
N ALA A 73 -5.92 2.65 30.67
CA ALA A 73 -5.78 2.23 32.07
C ALA A 73 -4.54 2.87 32.72
N GLU A 74 -4.24 2.51 33.97
CA GLU A 74 -2.96 2.87 34.59
C GLU A 74 -1.80 2.33 33.75
N ASN A 75 -0.94 3.22 33.28
CA ASN A 75 0.21 2.92 32.41
C ASN A 75 -0.11 2.18 31.10
N LYS A 76 -1.39 2.07 30.69
CA LYS A 76 -1.80 1.42 29.44
C LYS A 76 -2.44 2.42 28.49
N TYR A 77 -2.00 2.40 27.25
CA TYR A 77 -2.42 3.32 26.21
C TYR A 77 -2.84 2.55 24.95
N LYS A 78 -3.85 3.08 24.28
CA LYS A 78 -4.23 2.72 22.92
C LYS A 78 -3.70 3.79 21.98
N PHE A 79 -3.18 3.39 20.84
CA PHE A 79 -2.81 4.30 19.76
C PHE A 79 -3.55 3.91 18.49
N THR A 80 -4.08 4.89 17.77
CA THR A 80 -4.84 4.68 16.53
C THR A 80 -4.43 5.73 15.50
N HIS A 81 -4.29 5.35 14.24
CA HIS A 81 -3.90 6.29 13.18
C HIS A 81 -4.94 7.43 13.04
N LYS A 82 -4.49 8.67 12.85
CA LYS A 82 -5.33 9.89 12.98
C LYS A 82 -6.59 9.86 12.11
N PHE A 83 -6.49 9.37 10.87
CA PHE A 83 -7.59 9.35 9.92
C PHE A 83 -8.73 8.42 10.35
N ILE A 84 -8.43 7.43 11.20
CA ILE A 84 -9.38 6.41 11.65
C ILE A 84 -9.60 6.49 13.18
N SER A 85 -9.14 7.57 13.81
CA SER A 85 -9.26 7.79 15.25
C SER A 85 -10.56 8.51 15.59
N TYR A 86 -11.68 7.85 15.32
CA TYR A 86 -13.01 8.34 15.66
C TYR A 86 -13.94 7.21 16.10
N ASP A 87 -14.99 7.58 16.82
CA ASP A 87 -15.97 6.63 17.35
C ASP A 87 -16.65 5.85 16.22
N PHE A 88 -16.90 4.56 16.45
CA PHE A 88 -17.57 3.67 15.49
C PHE A 88 -16.82 3.39 14.18
N PHE A 89 -15.58 3.88 13.97
CA PHE A 89 -14.80 3.57 12.78
C PHE A 89 -14.75 2.07 12.49
N GLY A 90 -14.45 1.25 13.50
CA GLY A 90 -14.34 -0.20 13.35
C GLY A 90 -15.63 -0.85 12.81
N SER A 91 -16.79 -0.50 13.38
CA SER A 91 -18.08 -1.00 12.88
C SER A 91 -18.37 -0.47 11.48
N MET A 92 -18.10 0.82 11.22
CA MET A 92 -18.34 1.42 9.91
C MET A 92 -17.45 0.84 8.81
N LEU A 93 -16.23 0.42 9.14
CA LEU A 93 -15.31 -0.23 8.21
C LEU A 93 -15.87 -1.58 7.77
N TYR A 94 -16.32 -2.42 8.71
CA TYR A 94 -16.86 -3.74 8.39
C TYR A 94 -18.23 -3.70 7.72
N ASP A 95 -19.04 -2.70 8.05
CA ASP A 95 -20.34 -2.49 7.39
C ASP A 95 -20.20 -1.77 6.04
N GLY A 96 -19.01 -1.23 5.73
CA GLY A 96 -18.74 -0.50 4.48
C GLY A 96 -19.57 0.78 4.34
N VAL A 97 -19.82 1.47 5.44
CA VAL A 97 -20.73 2.64 5.50
C VAL A 97 -19.99 3.96 5.76
N GLY A 98 -20.56 5.03 5.22
CA GLY A 98 -20.00 6.38 5.36
C GLY A 98 -18.67 6.52 4.63
N THR A 99 -17.74 7.29 5.21
CA THR A 99 -16.40 7.56 4.64
C THR A 99 -15.34 6.56 5.13
N SER A 100 -15.71 5.49 5.84
CA SER A 100 -14.76 4.61 6.53
C SER A 100 -13.74 3.96 5.61
N LEU A 101 -14.14 3.57 4.40
CA LEU A 101 -13.25 2.98 3.39
C LEU A 101 -12.25 4.00 2.85
N ASP A 102 -12.71 5.22 2.60
CA ASP A 102 -11.86 6.32 2.14
C ASP A 102 -10.87 6.73 3.25
N ASP A 103 -11.35 6.89 4.48
CA ASP A 103 -10.52 7.22 5.65
C ASP A 103 -9.48 6.14 5.93
N PHE A 104 -9.84 4.86 5.75
CA PHE A 104 -8.91 3.74 5.88
C PHE A 104 -7.87 3.74 4.75
N SER A 105 -8.28 4.02 3.51
CA SER A 105 -7.36 4.18 2.37
C SER A 105 -6.36 5.30 2.61
N GLU A 106 -6.83 6.46 3.12
CA GLU A 106 -5.96 7.59 3.46
C GLU A 106 -5.01 7.27 4.62
N ALA A 107 -5.45 6.53 5.64
CA ALA A 107 -4.57 6.00 6.67
C ALA A 107 -3.48 5.10 6.08
N LYS A 108 -3.85 4.17 5.18
CA LYS A 108 -2.90 3.28 4.51
C LYS A 108 -1.88 4.08 3.71
N LYS A 109 -2.32 5.02 2.87
CA LYS A 109 -1.43 5.87 2.07
C LYS A 109 -0.45 6.67 2.94
N ASP A 110 -0.93 7.33 3.99
CA ASP A 110 -0.10 8.13 4.90
C ASP A 110 0.98 7.27 5.59
N ILE A 111 0.62 6.05 6.02
CA ILE A 111 1.58 5.12 6.59
C ILE A 111 2.62 4.69 5.54
N TYR A 112 2.20 4.33 4.33
CA TYR A 112 3.12 3.89 3.29
C TYR A 112 4.10 5.00 2.87
N LYS A 113 3.63 6.25 2.73
CA LYS A 113 4.48 7.40 2.38
C LYS A 113 5.63 7.61 3.37
N LEU A 114 5.40 7.40 4.66
CA LEU A 114 6.35 7.71 5.72
C LEU A 114 7.19 6.51 6.16
N GLU A 115 6.64 5.29 6.06
CA GLU A 115 7.28 4.10 6.62
C GLU A 115 7.91 3.18 5.58
N MET A 116 7.33 3.08 4.38
CA MET A 116 7.74 2.09 3.40
C MET A 116 9.03 2.49 2.68
N SER A 117 9.96 1.54 2.54
CA SER A 117 11.19 1.77 1.78
C SER A 117 10.96 1.65 0.27
N LYS A 118 11.86 2.23 -0.54
CA LYS A 118 11.79 2.11 -2.00
C LYS A 118 11.95 0.65 -2.44
N GLU A 119 12.81 -0.10 -1.75
CA GLU A 119 13.04 -1.51 -2.00
C GLU A 119 11.76 -2.34 -1.76
N GLU A 120 11.03 -2.07 -0.68
CA GLU A 120 9.72 -2.70 -0.45
C GLU A 120 8.73 -2.40 -1.58
N MET A 121 8.68 -1.15 -2.07
CA MET A 121 7.81 -0.78 -3.19
C MET A 121 8.19 -1.50 -4.49
N HIS A 122 9.50 -1.63 -4.79
CA HIS A 122 9.97 -2.40 -5.96
C HIS A 122 9.54 -3.87 -5.89
N GLU A 123 9.64 -4.50 -4.72
CA GLU A 123 9.22 -5.90 -4.55
C GLU A 123 7.72 -6.07 -4.75
N ILE A 124 6.89 -5.12 -4.27
CA ILE A 124 5.44 -5.15 -4.50
C ILE A 124 5.12 -4.99 -5.99
N ILE A 125 5.75 -4.05 -6.68
CA ILE A 125 5.51 -3.80 -8.12
C ILE A 125 5.86 -5.02 -8.97
N LYS A 126 6.91 -5.77 -8.59
CA LYS A 126 7.34 -7.00 -9.27
C LYS A 126 6.52 -8.23 -8.88
N GLY A 127 5.72 -8.13 -7.83
CA GLY A 127 4.88 -9.22 -7.33
C GLY A 127 3.66 -9.49 -8.22
N ASP A 128 2.99 -10.61 -7.94
CA ASP A 128 1.82 -11.06 -8.68
C ASP A 128 0.49 -10.44 -8.15
N ASN A 129 0.52 -9.74 -7.01
CA ASN A 129 -0.68 -9.12 -6.42
C ASN A 129 -0.99 -7.78 -7.10
N GLU A 130 -1.94 -7.80 -8.03
CA GLU A 130 -2.30 -6.64 -8.84
C GLU A 130 -2.92 -5.51 -8.02
N ASP A 131 -3.72 -5.84 -7.00
CA ASP A 131 -4.35 -4.82 -6.14
C ASP A 131 -3.30 -4.07 -5.31
N GLU A 132 -2.31 -4.79 -4.77
CA GLU A 132 -1.19 -4.15 -4.05
C GLU A 132 -0.31 -3.33 -5.01
N ARG A 133 -0.05 -3.85 -6.22
CA ARG A 133 0.70 -3.11 -7.25
C ARG A 133 0.00 -1.83 -7.64
N ASP A 134 -1.28 -1.89 -7.97
CA ASP A 134 -2.09 -0.73 -8.37
C ASP A 134 -2.09 0.33 -7.26
N PHE A 135 -2.26 -0.08 -6.01
CA PHE A 135 -2.18 0.81 -4.86
C PHE A 135 -0.82 1.53 -4.76
N ILE A 136 0.30 0.81 -4.96
CA ILE A 136 1.64 1.42 -4.94
C ILE A 136 1.84 2.39 -6.12
N LEU A 137 1.33 2.07 -7.31
CA LEU A 137 1.43 2.94 -8.48
C LEU A 137 0.61 4.21 -8.31
N GLU A 138 -0.63 4.11 -7.81
CA GLU A 138 -1.46 5.26 -7.46
C GLU A 138 -0.77 6.15 -6.42
N LEU A 139 -0.17 5.54 -5.39
CA LEU A 139 0.62 6.25 -4.39
C LEU A 139 1.82 6.97 -5.02
N ALA A 140 2.53 6.30 -5.92
CA ALA A 140 3.72 6.84 -6.59
C ALA A 140 3.38 8.02 -7.51
N ILE A 141 2.21 8.01 -8.17
CA ILE A 141 1.66 9.17 -8.90
C ILE A 141 1.48 10.34 -7.93
N GLU A 142 0.81 10.11 -6.80
CA GLU A 142 0.49 11.17 -5.82
C GLU A 142 1.75 11.87 -5.29
N VAL A 143 2.79 11.10 -4.99
CA VAL A 143 4.08 11.63 -4.51
C VAL A 143 5.05 12.00 -5.64
N ARG A 144 4.64 11.89 -6.91
CA ARG A 144 5.44 12.17 -8.11
C ARG A 144 6.79 11.44 -8.12
N ASN A 145 6.78 10.15 -7.79
CA ASN A 145 7.98 9.32 -7.74
C ASN A 145 8.06 8.44 -8.99
N ASP A 146 9.02 8.73 -9.86
CA ASP A 146 9.25 8.05 -11.14
C ASP A 146 10.26 6.89 -11.09
N CYS A 147 10.84 6.60 -9.90
CA CYS A 147 11.91 5.61 -9.74
C CYS A 147 11.53 4.19 -10.18
N PHE A 148 10.23 3.91 -10.40
CA PHE A 148 9.72 2.61 -10.80
C PHE A 148 9.43 2.50 -12.30
N ALA A 149 9.65 3.54 -13.10
CA ALA A 149 9.27 3.58 -14.52
C ALA A 149 9.77 2.37 -15.32
N GLU A 150 11.05 2.01 -15.19
CA GLU A 150 11.61 0.86 -15.92
C GLU A 150 10.97 -0.48 -15.51
N ASP A 151 10.72 -0.69 -14.22
CA ASP A 151 10.07 -1.91 -13.73
C ASP A 151 8.61 -1.99 -14.23
N VAL A 152 7.91 -0.86 -14.28
CA VAL A 152 6.53 -0.78 -14.79
C VAL A 152 6.48 -0.96 -16.31
N ILE A 153 7.42 -0.42 -17.07
CA ILE A 153 7.53 -0.66 -18.52
C ILE A 153 7.72 -2.16 -18.81
N ARG A 154 8.62 -2.82 -18.06
CA ARG A 154 8.83 -4.28 -18.19
C ARG A 154 7.55 -5.08 -17.89
N LEU A 155 6.79 -4.65 -16.89
CA LEU A 155 5.50 -5.24 -16.56
C LEU A 155 4.48 -5.05 -17.70
N CYS A 156 4.39 -3.85 -18.26
CA CYS A 156 3.51 -3.54 -19.39
C CYS A 156 3.86 -4.42 -20.61
N HIS A 157 5.14 -4.56 -20.95
CA HIS A 157 5.57 -5.46 -22.03
C HIS A 157 5.11 -6.89 -21.81
N LYS A 158 5.24 -7.42 -20.58
CA LYS A 158 4.77 -8.77 -20.26
C LYS A 158 3.25 -8.88 -20.45
N GLN A 159 2.47 -7.96 -19.90
CA GLN A 159 1.00 -7.99 -19.97
C GLN A 159 0.48 -7.82 -21.41
N LEU A 160 1.06 -6.90 -22.19
CA LEU A 160 0.72 -6.69 -23.60
C LEU A 160 1.00 -7.95 -24.43
N ASN A 161 2.16 -8.59 -24.24
CA ASN A 161 2.51 -9.85 -24.92
C ASN A 161 1.58 -11.01 -24.54
N GLU A 162 1.10 -11.03 -23.30
CA GLU A 162 0.13 -12.01 -22.80
C GLU A 162 -1.34 -11.64 -23.15
N TRP A 163 -1.56 -10.52 -23.85
CA TRP A 163 -2.89 -9.97 -24.19
C TRP A 163 -3.78 -9.73 -22.96
N LYS A 164 -3.17 -9.42 -21.81
CA LYS A 164 -3.87 -9.15 -20.56
C LYS A 164 -4.25 -7.68 -20.47
N MET A 165 -5.38 -7.34 -21.10
CA MET A 165 -5.92 -5.97 -21.12
C MET A 165 -6.85 -5.74 -19.92
N ASP A 166 -6.26 -5.59 -18.74
CA ASP A 166 -6.98 -5.40 -17.48
C ASP A 166 -6.80 -3.98 -16.90
N LYS A 167 -7.49 -3.73 -15.78
CA LYS A 167 -7.40 -2.45 -15.05
C LYS A 167 -5.98 -2.17 -14.57
N SER A 168 -5.20 -3.19 -14.23
CA SER A 168 -3.84 -3.00 -13.72
C SER A 168 -2.88 -2.50 -14.81
N LEU A 169 -3.08 -2.95 -16.05
CA LEU A 169 -2.40 -2.38 -17.21
C LEU A 169 -2.77 -0.91 -17.43
N GLU A 170 -4.07 -0.54 -17.30
CA GLU A 170 -4.51 0.86 -17.35
C GLU A 170 -3.83 1.71 -16.25
N THR A 171 -3.76 1.20 -15.01
CA THR A 171 -3.07 1.87 -13.89
C THR A 171 -1.57 2.07 -14.18
N SER A 172 -0.92 1.07 -14.79
CA SER A 172 0.48 1.12 -15.17
C SER A 172 0.75 2.20 -16.23
N PHE A 173 -0.09 2.26 -17.28
CA PHE A 173 -0.02 3.31 -18.30
C PHE A 173 -0.27 4.70 -17.70
N LEU A 174 -1.26 4.82 -16.82
CA LEU A 174 -1.54 6.07 -16.14
C LEU A 174 -0.34 6.52 -15.31
N TYR A 175 0.29 5.63 -14.54
CA TYR A 175 1.52 5.94 -13.81
C TYR A 175 2.62 6.44 -14.75
N LEU A 176 2.92 5.73 -15.82
CA LEU A 176 3.97 6.11 -16.78
C LEU A 176 3.68 7.48 -17.42
N SER A 177 2.41 7.74 -17.78
CA SER A 177 1.99 9.00 -18.40
C SER A 177 2.20 10.25 -17.53
N ASN A 178 2.40 10.09 -16.21
CA ASN A 178 2.69 11.21 -15.33
C ASN A 178 4.15 11.68 -15.41
N PHE A 179 5.02 10.98 -16.14
CA PHE A 179 6.46 11.25 -16.15
C PHE A 179 7.01 11.44 -17.57
N LYS A 180 7.55 12.63 -17.83
CA LYS A 180 8.22 12.99 -19.09
C LYS A 180 9.68 12.53 -19.07
N ASN A 181 9.91 11.24 -19.23
CA ASN A 181 11.25 10.65 -19.33
C ASN A 181 11.43 9.92 -20.66
N ASP A 182 12.69 9.74 -21.08
CA ASP A 182 13.02 9.17 -22.39
C ASP A 182 12.56 7.71 -22.51
N CYS A 183 12.65 6.92 -21.44
CA CYS A 183 12.23 5.51 -21.49
C CYS A 183 10.71 5.33 -21.62
N VAL A 184 9.89 6.22 -21.03
CA VAL A 184 8.45 6.26 -21.23
C VAL A 184 8.11 6.74 -22.63
N ASN A 185 8.80 7.78 -23.14
CA ASN A 185 8.62 8.24 -24.52
C ASN A 185 8.85 7.09 -25.51
N ASP A 186 9.99 6.38 -25.38
CA ASP A 186 10.34 5.26 -26.24
C ASP A 186 9.31 4.13 -26.15
N PHE A 187 8.91 3.77 -24.92
CA PHE A 187 7.88 2.75 -24.68
C PHE A 187 6.53 3.11 -25.32
N PHE A 188 6.07 4.36 -25.20
CA PHE A 188 4.79 4.78 -25.77
C PHE A 188 4.84 4.90 -27.30
N ILE A 189 5.98 5.26 -27.89
CA ILE A 189 6.17 5.21 -29.35
C ILE A 189 6.13 3.75 -29.84
N GLU A 190 6.79 2.83 -29.14
CA GLU A 190 6.75 1.39 -29.42
C GLU A 190 5.32 0.86 -29.34
N TYR A 191 4.60 1.19 -28.25
CA TYR A 191 3.21 0.81 -28.06
C TYR A 191 2.30 1.20 -29.24
N LEU A 192 2.40 2.45 -29.71
CA LEU A 192 1.61 2.96 -30.84
C LEU A 192 2.02 2.34 -32.18
N SER A 193 3.28 1.91 -32.32
CA SER A 193 3.81 1.35 -33.56
C SER A 193 3.45 -0.13 -33.73
N GLU A 194 3.33 -0.88 -32.63
CA GLU A 194 3.20 -2.34 -32.66
C GLU A 194 1.78 -2.86 -32.37
N ASN A 195 0.91 -2.08 -31.70
CA ASN A 195 -0.45 -2.54 -31.39
C ASN A 195 -1.44 -2.33 -32.54
N GLU A 196 -1.51 -3.28 -33.47
CA GLU A 196 -2.48 -3.29 -34.59
C GLU A 196 -3.95 -3.39 -34.13
N LYS A 197 -4.21 -3.86 -32.91
CA LYS A 197 -5.55 -3.92 -32.30
C LYS A 197 -5.57 -2.97 -31.10
N GLY A 198 -5.79 -1.69 -31.39
CA GLY A 198 -5.80 -0.61 -30.40
C GLY A 198 -6.68 -0.90 -29.19
N ASN A 199 -6.30 -0.31 -28.06
CA ASN A 199 -7.08 -0.29 -26.83
C ASN A 199 -7.43 1.17 -26.56
N GLU A 200 -8.67 1.56 -26.85
CA GLU A 200 -9.11 2.97 -26.83
C GLU A 200 -8.74 3.72 -25.54
N LYS A 201 -8.72 3.03 -24.39
CA LYS A 201 -8.35 3.65 -23.12
C LYS A 201 -6.84 3.88 -23.00
N LEU A 202 -6.04 2.88 -23.37
CA LEU A 202 -4.58 3.01 -23.34
C LEU A 202 -4.11 3.99 -24.41
N ASP A 203 -4.68 3.91 -25.61
CA ASP A 203 -4.46 4.85 -26.71
C ASP A 203 -4.73 6.28 -26.25
N LYS A 204 -5.84 6.51 -25.54
CA LYS A 204 -6.17 7.83 -24.98
C LYS A 204 -5.11 8.31 -23.98
N ILE A 205 -4.67 7.45 -23.05
CA ILE A 205 -3.63 7.82 -22.07
C ILE A 205 -2.33 8.24 -22.80
N VAL A 206 -1.95 7.50 -23.84
CA VAL A 206 -0.73 7.77 -24.60
C VAL A 206 -0.87 9.03 -25.47
N ILE A 207 -2.02 9.28 -26.06
CA ILE A 207 -2.29 10.51 -26.82
C ILE A 207 -2.26 11.73 -25.88
N ASP A 208 -3.00 11.66 -24.76
CA ASP A 208 -3.02 12.71 -23.74
C ASP A 208 -1.60 12.97 -23.19
N TYR A 209 -0.75 11.95 -23.14
CA TYR A 209 0.66 12.10 -22.83
C TYR A 209 1.38 12.95 -23.87
N PHE A 210 1.32 12.66 -25.17
CA PHE A 210 2.08 13.44 -26.16
C PHE A 210 1.55 14.87 -26.39
N ASP A 211 0.27 15.11 -26.11
CA ASP A 211 -0.38 16.41 -26.30
C ASP A 211 -0.08 17.42 -25.17
N ASN A 212 0.35 16.95 -23.98
CA ASN A 212 0.65 17.79 -22.81
C ASN A 212 2.14 17.79 -22.44
#